data_AF-A0A953FER1-F1
#
_entry.id   AF-A0A953FER1-F1
#
_cell.length_a   1.000
_cell.length_b   1.000
_cell.length_c   1.000
_cell.angle_alpha   90.00
_cell.angle_beta   90.00
_cell.angle_gamma   90.00
#
_symmetry.space_group_name_H-M   'P 1'
#
loop_
_entity.id
_entity.type
_entity.pdbx_description
1 polymer ?
#
loop_
_entity_poly.entity_id
_entity_poly.type
_entity_poly.pdbx_seq_one_letter_code
_entity_poly.pdbx_strand_id
1 'polypeptide(L)'
;PGLPRYQEAAIKANWGIIEFLTDFGNQRGLTPAQVSLAWLLSLKPWVVPIPGTTKQAHLQENLLSTSVQLSAEELRQINEFIGGFKITGERYATPQPK
;
A
#
# COMPACT_ATOMS: atom_id res chain seq x y z
N PRO A 1 22.21 -11.14 1.64
CA PRO A 1 21.76 -10.00 0.82
C PRO A 1 20.34 -9.57 1.21
N GLY A 2 20.12 -8.28 1.50
CA GLY A 2 18.79 -7.75 1.79
C GLY A 2 17.86 -7.84 0.57
N LEU A 3 16.54 -7.80 0.81
CA LEU A 3 15.54 -7.80 -0.26
C LEU A 3 15.71 -6.56 -1.16
N PRO A 4 15.73 -6.70 -2.50
CA PRO A 4 16.03 -5.59 -3.42
C PRO A 4 15.12 -4.36 -3.25
N ARG A 5 13.82 -4.56 -2.94
CA ARG A 5 12.86 -3.47 -2.68
C ARG A 5 13.15 -2.61 -1.46
N TYR A 6 13.96 -3.11 -0.51
CA TYR A 6 14.30 -2.40 0.73
C TYR A 6 15.74 -1.86 0.71
N GLN A 7 16.39 -1.83 -0.46
CA GLN A 7 17.64 -1.10 -0.62
C GLN A 7 17.36 0.41 -0.68
N GLU A 8 18.30 1.22 -0.19
CA GLU A 8 18.15 2.67 -0.07
C GLU A 8 17.68 3.33 -1.38
N ALA A 9 18.28 2.96 -2.51
CA ALA A 9 17.90 3.49 -3.82
C ALA A 9 16.45 3.14 -4.20
N ALA A 10 16.02 1.90 -3.92
CA ALA A 10 14.65 1.45 -4.19
C ALA A 10 13.64 2.12 -3.25
N ILE A 11 13.99 2.31 -1.97
CA ILE A 11 13.15 3.04 -1.01
C ILE A 11 12.94 4.47 -1.48
N LYS A 12 14.03 5.19 -1.82
CA LYS A 12 13.95 6.58 -2.33
C LYS A 12 13.13 6.65 -3.62
N ALA A 13 13.34 5.72 -4.54
CA ALA A 13 12.59 5.68 -5.81
C ALA A 13 11.11 5.38 -5.61
N ASN A 14 10.72 4.59 -4.62
CA ASN A 14 9.33 4.21 -4.34
C ASN A 14 8.62 5.14 -3.36
N TRP A 15 9.34 6.10 -2.76
CA TRP A 15 8.83 6.94 -1.67
C TRP A 15 7.61 7.77 -2.09
N GLY A 16 7.54 8.20 -3.35
CA GLY A 16 6.40 8.95 -3.89
C GLY A 16 5.05 8.22 -3.78
N ILE A 17 5.04 6.88 -3.73
CA ILE A 17 3.81 6.11 -3.47
C ILE A 17 3.32 6.38 -2.04
N ILE A 18 4.23 6.38 -1.07
CA ILE A 18 3.90 6.60 0.34
C ILE A 18 3.44 8.05 0.53
N GLU A 19 4.11 9.02 -0.08
CA GLU A 19 3.71 10.43 -0.03
C GLU A 19 2.30 10.63 -0.59
N PHE A 20 2.02 10.08 -1.78
CA PHE A 20 0.68 10.16 -2.38
C PHE A 20 -0.40 9.56 -1.46
N LEU A 21 -0.19 8.35 -0.92
CA LEU A 21 -1.16 7.72 -0.03
C LEU A 21 -1.32 8.47 1.29
N THR A 22 -0.26 9.11 1.77
CA THR A 22 -0.28 9.95 2.97
C THR A 22 -1.10 11.21 2.73
N ASP A 23 -0.85 11.91 1.62
CA ASP A 23 -1.59 13.13 1.27
C ASP A 23 -3.07 12.83 1.00
N PHE A 24 -3.35 11.74 0.29
CA PHE A 24 -4.72 11.25 0.08
C PHE A 24 -5.41 10.93 1.40
N GLY A 25 -4.73 10.20 2.29
CA GLY A 25 -5.27 9.81 3.60
C GLY A 25 -5.51 11.00 4.52
N ASN A 26 -4.58 11.97 4.56
CA ASN A 26 -4.65 13.16 5.41
C ASN A 26 -5.91 14.00 5.16
N GLN A 27 -6.38 14.09 3.91
CA GLN A 27 -7.62 14.80 3.58
C GLN A 27 -8.85 14.19 4.25
N ARG A 28 -8.78 12.93 4.67
CA ARG A 28 -9.86 12.14 5.27
C ARG A 28 -9.57 11.69 6.70
N GLY A 29 -8.42 12.07 7.27
CA GLY A 29 -7.97 11.57 8.57
C GLY A 29 -7.65 10.07 8.57
N LEU A 30 -7.25 9.52 7.42
CA LEU A 30 -6.88 8.11 7.25
C LEU A 30 -5.37 7.96 7.19
N THR A 31 -4.86 6.84 7.69
CA THR A 31 -3.45 6.49 7.56
C THR A 31 -3.16 5.86 6.18
N PRO A 32 -1.90 5.86 5.71
CA PRO A 32 -1.53 5.19 4.46
C PRO A 32 -1.87 3.69 4.47
N ALA A 33 -1.79 3.04 5.64
CA ALA A 33 -2.16 1.64 5.79
C ALA A 33 -3.68 1.44 5.59
N GLN A 34 -4.49 2.33 6.14
CA GLN A 34 -5.94 2.29 5.97
C GLN A 34 -6.35 2.52 4.52
N VAL A 35 -5.76 3.50 3.85
CA VAL A 35 -6.01 3.76 2.43
C VAL A 35 -5.63 2.53 1.59
N SER A 36 -4.48 1.92 1.87
CA SER A 36 -4.01 0.72 1.15
C SER A 36 -4.96 -0.47 1.31
N LEU A 37 -5.42 -0.73 2.54
CA LEU A 37 -6.35 -1.82 2.82
C LEU A 37 -7.75 -1.56 2.24
N ALA A 38 -8.25 -0.32 2.33
CA ALA A 38 -9.52 0.07 1.74
C ALA A 38 -9.52 -0.06 0.21
N TRP A 39 -8.42 0.34 -0.42
CA TRP A 39 -8.20 0.15 -1.86
C TRP A 39 -8.22 -1.34 -2.24
N LEU A 40 -7.48 -2.18 -1.50
CA LEU A 40 -7.43 -3.62 -1.74
C LEU A 40 -8.82 -4.28 -1.62
N LEU A 41 -9.58 -3.93 -0.58
CA LEU A 41 -10.95 -4.39 -0.36
C LEU A 41 -11.91 -3.94 -1.47
N SER A 42 -11.64 -2.79 -2.10
CA SER A 42 -12.48 -2.24 -3.17
C SER A 42 -12.26 -2.92 -4.53
N LEU A 43 -11.18 -3.70 -4.70
CA LEU A 43 -10.84 -4.29 -6.00
C LEU A 43 -11.86 -5.31 -6.49
N LYS A 44 -12.32 -6.21 -5.60
CA LYS A 44 -13.35 -7.21 -5.88
C LYS A 44 -14.07 -7.62 -4.58
N PRO A 45 -15.37 -7.98 -4.65
CA PRO A 45 -16.15 -8.38 -3.47
C PRO A 45 -15.60 -9.60 -2.70
N TRP A 46 -14.80 -10.46 -3.34
CA TRP A 46 -14.25 -11.68 -2.75
C TRP A 46 -12.81 -11.52 -2.24
N VAL A 47 -12.25 -10.31 -2.25
CA VAL A 47 -10.92 -10.05 -1.69
C VAL A 47 -11.03 -9.95 -0.17
N VAL A 48 -10.33 -10.85 0.53
CA VAL A 48 -10.23 -10.84 1.99
C VAL A 48 -8.76 -10.65 2.39
N PRO A 49 -8.33 -9.45 2.83
CA PRO A 49 -6.98 -9.23 3.27
C PRO A 49 -6.73 -9.90 4.63
N ILE A 50 -5.54 -10.47 4.80
CA ILE A 50 -5.07 -11.10 6.05
C ILE A 50 -3.84 -10.34 6.59
N PRO A 51 -4.00 -9.07 6.99
CA PRO A 51 -2.87 -8.28 7.46
C PRO A 51 -2.39 -8.79 8.82
N GLY A 52 -1.11 -9.19 8.88
CA GLY A 52 -0.46 -9.59 10.12
C GLY A 52 0.00 -8.37 10.93
N THR A 53 -0.16 -8.42 12.25
CA THR A 53 0.39 -7.43 13.18
C THR A 53 0.68 -8.06 14.54
N THR A 54 1.67 -7.55 15.26
CA THR A 54 1.98 -7.90 16.65
C THR A 54 1.49 -6.85 17.66
N LYS A 55 0.99 -5.70 17.18
CA LYS A 55 0.56 -4.57 18.03
C LYS A 55 -0.94 -4.36 17.94
N GLN A 56 -1.58 -4.16 19.09
CA GLN A 56 -3.02 -3.91 19.19
C GLN A 56 -3.47 -2.63 18.47
N ALA A 57 -2.65 -1.57 18.53
CA ALA A 57 -2.96 -0.32 17.83
C ALA A 57 -3.09 -0.52 16.30
N HIS A 58 -2.17 -1.28 15.69
CA HIS A 58 -2.25 -1.60 14.26
C HIS A 58 -3.41 -2.55 13.94
N LEU A 59 -3.80 -3.43 14.88
CA LEU A 59 -5.00 -4.25 14.69
C LEU A 59 -6.24 -3.35 14.58
N GLN A 60 -6.39 -2.38 15.50
CA GLN A 60 -7.48 -1.42 15.47
C GLN A 60 -7.47 -0.59 14.19
N GLU A 61 -6.30 -0.08 13.81
CA GLU A 61 -6.09 0.67 12.56
C GLU A 61 -6.51 -0.14 11.32
N ASN A 62 -6.06 -1.39 11.21
CA ASN A 62 -6.41 -2.29 10.11
C ASN A 62 -7.91 -2.55 10.04
N LEU A 63 -8.57 -2.79 11.19
CA LEU A 63 -10.02 -3.01 11.27
C LEU A 63 -10.81 -1.78 10.77
N LEU A 64 -10.40 -0.58 11.15
CA LEU A 64 -11.06 0.66 10.71
C LEU A 64 -11.04 0.85 9.19
N SER A 65 -10.05 0.27 8.49
CA SER A 65 -9.98 0.29 7.02
C SER A 65 -11.19 -0.34 6.34
N THR A 66 -11.87 -1.28 7.00
CA THR A 66 -13.07 -1.96 6.46
C THR A 66 -14.29 -1.04 6.37
N SER A 67 -14.31 0.03 7.18
CA SER A 67 -15.36 1.05 7.17
C SER A 67 -15.09 2.16 6.15
N VAL A 68 -13.92 2.16 5.52
CA VAL A 68 -13.54 3.17 4.53
C VAL A 68 -14.13 2.79 3.18
N GLN A 69 -15.05 3.61 2.69
CA GLN A 69 -15.55 3.52 1.33
C GLN A 69 -14.79 4.52 0.44
N LEU A 70 -14.26 4.01 -0.67
CA LEU A 70 -13.65 4.82 -1.72
C LEU A 70 -14.68 4.99 -2.84
N SER A 71 -14.92 6.23 -3.25
CA SER A 71 -15.74 6.54 -4.41
C SER A 71 -15.07 6.06 -5.71
N ALA A 72 -15.84 5.96 -6.78
CA ALA A 72 -15.31 5.57 -8.09
C ALA A 72 -14.22 6.52 -8.59
N GLU A 73 -14.33 7.82 -8.30
CA GLU A 73 -13.32 8.82 -8.68
C GLU A 73 -12.03 8.65 -7.87
N GLU A 74 -12.13 8.46 -6.55
CA GLU A 74 -10.97 8.20 -5.70
C GLU A 74 -10.25 6.92 -6.10
N LEU A 75 -10.99 5.84 -6.39
CA LEU A 75 -10.41 4.60 -6.89
C LEU A 75 -9.70 4.83 -8.22
N ARG A 76 -10.28 5.62 -9.13
CA ARG A 76 -9.63 5.96 -10.41
C ARG A 76 -8.33 6.72 -10.15
N GLN A 77 -8.35 7.74 -9.31
CA GLN A 77 -7.18 8.55 -8.97
C GLN A 77 -6.04 7.70 -8.39
N ILE A 78 -6.34 6.81 -7.43
CA ILE A 78 -5.35 5.90 -6.84
C ILE A 78 -4.80 4.94 -7.90
N ASN A 79 -5.68 4.35 -8.72
CA ASN A 79 -5.27 3.39 -9.75
C ASN A 79 -4.41 4.03 -10.84
N GLU A 80 -4.74 5.25 -11.29
CA GLU A 80 -3.97 5.98 -12.28
C GLU A 80 -2.59 6.36 -11.75
N PHE A 81 -2.51 6.88 -10.53
CA PHE A 81 -1.24 7.23 -9.91
C PHE A 81 -0.33 6.01 -9.76
N ILE A 82 -0.85 4.92 -9.17
CA ILE A 82 -0.07 3.69 -8.96
C ILE A 82 0.28 3.02 -10.30
N GLY A 83 -0.65 2.99 -11.25
CA GLY A 83 -0.45 2.41 -12.58
C GLY A 83 0.61 3.13 -13.42
N GLY A 84 0.76 4.44 -13.21
CA GLY A 84 1.84 5.24 -13.82
C GLY A 84 3.19 5.13 -13.10
N PHE A 85 3.24 4.52 -11.92
CA PHE A 85 4.43 4.49 -11.08
C PHE A 85 5.32 3.28 -11.38
N LYS A 86 6.60 3.52 -11.71
CA LYS A 86 7.59 2.44 -11.89
C LYS A 86 8.17 2.00 -10.55
N ILE A 87 7.67 0.89 -10.00
CA ILE A 87 8.20 0.30 -8.77
C ILE A 87 9.63 -0.20 -9.01
N THR A 88 10.57 0.27 -8.20
CA THR A 88 11.98 -0.11 -8.24
C THR A 88 12.27 -1.22 -7.23
N GLY A 89 13.05 -2.21 -7.66
CA GLY A 89 13.46 -3.36 -6.84
C GLY A 89 12.53 -4.57 -7.01
N GLU A 90 13.13 -5.72 -7.23
CA GLU A 90 12.42 -7.01 -7.31
C GLU A 90 11.95 -7.48 -5.93
N ARG A 91 10.84 -8.23 -5.90
CA ARG A 91 10.28 -8.75 -4.65
C ARG A 91 11.26 -9.69 -3.94
N TYR A 92 11.99 -10.49 -4.71
CA TYR A 92 13.01 -11.40 -4.22
C TYR A 92 14.31 -11.14 -4.97
N ALA A 93 15.45 -11.35 -4.31
CA ALA A 93 16.72 -11.39 -5.01
C ALA A 93 16.70 -12.60 -5.96
N THR A 94 17.19 -12.41 -7.19
CA THR A 94 17.41 -13.54 -8.10
C THR A 94 18.32 -14.54 -7.38
N PRO A 95 17.91 -15.81 -7.20
CA PRO A 95 18.77 -16.80 -6.57
C PRO A 95 20.06 -16.89 -7.40
N GLN A 96 21.21 -16.78 -6.74
CA GLN A 96 22.48 -17.01 -7.43
C GLN A 96 22.52 -18.47 -7.87
N PRO A 97 22.87 -18.77 -9.13
CA PRO A 97 23.10 -20.15 -9.54
C PRO A 97 24.18 -20.75 -8.64
N LYS A 98 23.95 -21.98 -8.17
CA LYS A 98 24.92 -22.76 -7.39
C LYS A 98 26.17 -23.06 -8.20
#